data_AF-A0A382G7U1-F1
#
_entry.id   AF-A0A382G7U1-F1
#
_cell.length_a   1.000
_cell.length_b   1.000
_cell.length_c   1.000
_cell.angle_alpha   90.00
_cell.angle_beta   90.00
_cell.angle_gamma   90.00
#
_symmetry.space_group_name_H-M   'P 1'
#
loop_
_entity.id
_entity.type
_entity.pdbx_description
1 polymer ?
#
loop_
_entity_poly.entity_id
_entity_poly.type
_entity_poly.pdbx_seq_one_letter_code
_entity_poly.pdbx_strand_id
1 'polypeptide(L)'
;MTNNDLALKAHLLRRAGFGASRFELEQISDKSYEEIVEDLIHPERFEEIDEDYLKRYNPENSYHDGIAAAAGRWIWLMINTKRPLEEKMTLFWHHIFATGSYKGDHTPSTIRQIQTFRENGLTNIKQILLDLAK
;
A
#
# COMPACT_ATOMS: atom_id res chain seq x y z
N MET A 1 10.40 16.51 23.20
CA MET A 1 10.84 16.38 21.79
C MET A 1 11.16 17.75 21.24
N THR A 2 12.28 17.92 20.54
CA THR A 2 12.55 19.17 19.82
C THR A 2 11.62 19.22 18.59
N ASN A 3 11.13 20.39 18.19
CA ASN A 3 10.27 20.53 17.00
C ASN A 3 10.87 19.90 15.73
N ASN A 4 12.20 19.74 15.69
CA ASN A 4 12.93 19.15 14.57
C ASN A 4 12.76 17.63 14.47
N ASP A 5 12.62 16.91 15.60
CA ASP A 5 12.44 15.46 15.63
C ASP A 5 11.08 15.04 15.02
N LEU A 6 10.00 15.71 15.43
CA LEU A 6 8.67 15.45 14.88
C LEU A 6 8.59 15.80 13.39
N ALA A 7 9.28 16.87 12.96
CA ALA A 7 9.36 17.25 11.56
C ALA A 7 10.09 16.19 10.71
N LEU A 8 11.16 15.59 11.24
CA LEU A 8 11.89 14.50 10.60
C LEU A 8 11.02 13.25 10.46
N LYS A 9 10.34 12.82 11.52
CA LYS A 9 9.38 11.69 11.50
C LYS A 9 8.27 11.92 10.48
N ALA A 10 7.71 13.13 10.44
CA ALA A 10 6.69 13.49 9.45
C ALA A 10 7.24 13.47 8.01
N HIS A 11 8.50 13.86 7.80
CA HIS A 11 9.14 13.77 6.49
C HIS A 11 9.30 12.32 6.04
N LEU A 12 9.76 11.43 6.93
CA LEU A 12 9.84 9.99 6.65
C LEU A 12 8.50 9.44 6.16
N LEU A 13 7.40 9.68 6.88
CA LEU A 13 6.08 9.14 6.51
C LEU A 13 5.51 9.69 5.19
N ARG A 14 5.90 10.91 4.80
CA ARG A 14 5.57 11.43 3.45
C ARG A 14 6.35 10.73 2.33
N ARG A 15 7.57 10.26 2.62
CA ARG A 15 8.43 9.59 1.64
C ARG A 15 8.15 8.09 1.56
N ALA A 16 8.00 7.44 2.70
CA ALA A 16 7.75 6.01 2.85
C ALA A 16 6.26 5.64 2.76
N GLY A 17 5.36 6.61 2.63
CA GLY A 17 3.92 6.39 2.56
C GLY A 17 3.19 7.51 1.83
N PHE A 18 2.00 7.84 2.32
CA PHE A 18 1.17 8.94 1.81
C PHE A 18 1.13 10.15 2.76
N GLY A 19 2.00 10.15 3.77
CA GLY A 19 1.98 11.13 4.86
C GLY A 19 1.24 10.59 6.09
N ALA A 20 1.15 11.44 7.11
CA ALA A 20 0.43 11.17 8.34
C ALA A 20 -0.24 12.45 8.81
N SER A 21 -1.42 12.30 9.40
CA SER A 21 -2.14 13.36 10.09
C SER A 21 -1.40 13.78 11.36
N ARG A 22 -1.76 14.95 11.88
CA ARG A 22 -1.18 15.44 13.15
C ARG A 22 -1.45 14.46 14.30
N PHE A 23 -2.62 13.84 14.34
CA PHE A 23 -2.99 12.86 15.35
C PHE A 23 -2.10 11.62 15.29
N GLU A 24 -1.89 11.04 14.11
CA GLU A 24 -1.00 9.87 13.94
C GLU A 24 0.44 10.20 14.30
N LEU A 25 0.92 11.41 13.95
CA LEU A 25 2.25 11.88 14.33
C LEU A 25 2.43 11.99 15.85
N GLU A 26 1.39 12.40 16.57
CA GLU A 26 1.40 12.44 18.04
C GLU A 26 1.42 11.04 18.64
N GLN A 27 0.69 10.08 18.06
CA GLN A 27 0.69 8.67 18.53
C GLN A 27 2.04 7.97 18.39
N ILE A 28 2.80 8.28 17.34
CA ILE A 28 4.14 7.72 17.13
C ILE A 28 5.25 8.63 17.67
N SER A 29 4.90 9.76 18.28
CA SER A 29 5.87 10.77 18.68
C SER A 29 6.89 10.21 19.66
N ASP A 30 6.45 9.32 20.57
CA ASP A 30 7.27 8.65 21.57
C ASP A 30 8.19 7.54 21.01
N LYS A 31 7.95 7.07 19.78
CA LYS A 31 8.82 6.08 19.12
C LYS A 31 10.11 6.72 18.63
N SER A 32 11.21 5.99 18.65
CA SER A 32 12.43 6.39 17.97
C SER A 32 12.24 6.38 16.45
N TYR A 33 13.15 7.05 15.74
CA TYR A 33 13.13 7.04 14.28
C TYR A 33 13.35 5.62 13.73
N GLU A 34 14.27 4.88 14.34
CA GLU A 34 14.62 3.51 13.97
C GLU A 34 13.43 2.57 14.19
N GLU A 35 12.69 2.71 15.29
CA GLU A 35 11.47 1.92 15.54
C GLU A 35 10.41 2.16 14.45
N ILE A 36 10.25 3.40 13.98
CA ILE A 36 9.33 3.74 12.88
C ILE A 36 9.80 3.11 11.57
N VAL A 37 11.11 3.09 11.30
CA VAL A 37 11.66 2.43 10.11
C VAL A 37 11.42 0.93 10.16
N GLU A 38 11.68 0.28 11.30
CA GLU A 38 11.41 -1.14 11.50
C GLU A 38 9.92 -1.48 11.34
N ASP A 39 9.03 -0.61 11.82
CA ASP A 39 7.59 -0.75 11.58
C ASP A 39 7.24 -0.65 10.08
N LEU A 40 7.88 0.24 9.32
CA LEU A 40 7.59 0.44 7.90
C LEU A 40 8.07 -0.73 7.02
N ILE A 41 9.25 -1.29 7.29
CA ILE A 41 9.84 -2.37 6.47
C ILE A 41 9.31 -3.76 6.82
N HIS A 42 8.58 -3.89 7.94
CA HIS A 42 7.96 -5.12 8.42
C HIS A 42 6.43 -4.98 8.52
N PRO A 43 5.71 -4.82 7.37
CA PRO A 43 4.26 -4.63 7.36
C PRO A 43 3.47 -5.78 8.00
N GLU A 44 4.03 -6.99 8.01
CA GLU A 44 3.46 -8.17 8.66
C GLU A 44 3.26 -8.03 10.18
N ARG A 45 3.91 -7.04 10.81
CA ARG A 45 3.70 -6.69 12.23
C ARG A 45 2.35 -6.00 12.49
N PHE A 46 1.68 -5.55 11.44
CA PHE A 46 0.38 -4.89 11.51
C PHE A 46 -0.70 -5.76 10.88
N GLU A 47 -1.90 -5.75 11.44
CA GLU A 47 -3.04 -6.48 10.87
C GLU A 47 -3.44 -5.93 9.50
N GLU A 48 -3.89 -6.83 8.63
CA GLU A 48 -4.54 -6.44 7.37
C GLU A 48 -5.90 -5.82 7.67
N ILE A 49 -6.34 -4.93 6.78
CA ILE A 49 -7.68 -4.38 6.90
C ILE A 49 -8.68 -5.47 6.50
N ASP A 50 -9.67 -5.69 7.36
CA ASP A 50 -10.82 -6.51 7.00
C ASP A 50 -11.68 -5.79 5.94
N GLU A 51 -11.64 -6.32 4.72
CA GLU A 51 -12.40 -5.80 3.60
C GLU A 51 -13.85 -6.30 3.57
N ASP A 52 -14.27 -7.17 4.49
CA ASP A 52 -15.66 -7.64 4.54
C ASP A 52 -16.63 -6.45 4.69
N TYR A 53 -16.26 -5.46 5.51
CA TYR A 53 -17.01 -4.21 5.63
C TYR A 53 -17.17 -3.49 4.29
N LEU A 54 -16.09 -3.37 3.52
CA LEU A 54 -16.14 -2.73 2.20
C LEU A 54 -17.08 -3.51 1.27
N LYS A 55 -16.92 -4.84 1.16
CA LYS A 55 -17.73 -5.67 0.27
C LYS A 55 -19.21 -5.72 0.67
N ARG A 56 -19.49 -5.68 1.97
CA ARG A 56 -20.86 -5.70 2.51
C ARG A 56 -21.66 -4.46 2.14
N TYR A 57 -21.06 -3.28 2.21
CA TYR A 57 -21.74 -2.02 1.89
C TYR A 57 -21.57 -1.61 0.42
N ASN A 58 -20.61 -2.21 -0.29
CA ASN A 58 -20.33 -1.97 -1.70
C ASN A 58 -20.23 -3.31 -2.46
N PRO A 59 -21.38 -3.96 -2.77
CA PRO A 59 -21.43 -5.27 -3.42
C PRO A 59 -20.68 -5.34 -4.76
N GLU A 60 -20.51 -4.21 -5.45
CA GLU A 60 -19.71 -4.09 -6.67
C GLU A 60 -18.26 -4.56 -6.50
N ASN A 61 -17.71 -4.48 -5.28
CA ASN A 61 -16.36 -4.97 -4.97
C ASN A 61 -16.27 -6.50 -4.87
N SER A 62 -17.41 -7.20 -4.92
CA SER A 62 -17.45 -8.66 -5.00
C SER A 62 -17.24 -9.18 -6.44
N TYR A 63 -17.37 -8.30 -7.45
CA TYR A 63 -17.09 -8.66 -8.83
C TYR A 63 -15.61 -8.44 -9.15
N HIS A 64 -14.97 -9.44 -9.74
CA HIS A 64 -13.54 -9.40 -10.06
C HIS A 64 -13.21 -8.69 -11.38
N ASP A 65 -14.22 -8.21 -12.11
CA ASP A 65 -14.05 -7.59 -13.44
C ASP A 65 -14.48 -6.12 -13.53
N GLY A 66 -14.54 -5.43 -12.38
CA GLY A 66 -14.87 -4.01 -12.32
C GLY A 66 -13.64 -3.15 -12.07
N ILE A 67 -13.04 -2.55 -13.12
CA ILE A 67 -11.82 -1.74 -12.94
C ILE A 67 -12.01 -0.53 -12.02
N ALA A 68 -13.15 0.16 -12.12
CA ALA A 68 -13.47 1.29 -11.26
C ALA A 68 -13.63 0.87 -9.79
N ALA A 69 -14.30 -0.26 -9.54
CA ALA A 69 -14.45 -0.82 -8.20
C ALA A 69 -13.10 -1.26 -7.63
N ALA A 70 -12.28 -1.96 -8.42
CA ALA A 70 -10.95 -2.40 -8.01
C ALA A 70 -10.01 -1.22 -7.67
N ALA A 71 -10.02 -0.17 -8.48
CA ALA A 71 -9.26 1.05 -8.21
C ALA A 71 -9.75 1.75 -6.93
N GLY A 72 -11.07 1.85 -6.75
CA GLY A 72 -11.68 2.42 -5.54
C GLY A 72 -11.30 1.63 -4.28
N ARG A 73 -11.36 0.30 -4.33
CA ARG A 73 -10.91 -0.59 -3.25
C ARG A 73 -9.44 -0.38 -2.91
N TRP A 74 -8.56 -0.28 -3.92
CA TRP A 74 -7.14 -0.08 -3.64
C TRP A 74 -6.86 1.28 -3.01
N ILE A 75 -7.51 2.35 -3.47
CA ILE A 75 -7.43 3.67 -2.83
C ILE A 75 -7.93 3.61 -1.39
N TRP A 76 -9.03 2.89 -1.14
CA TRP A 76 -9.54 2.68 0.22
C TRP A 76 -8.51 1.98 1.12
N LEU A 77 -7.81 0.95 0.62
CA LEU A 77 -6.70 0.31 1.33
C LEU A 77 -5.57 1.30 1.63
N MET A 78 -5.14 2.09 0.63
CA MET A 78 -4.07 3.10 0.79
C MET A 78 -4.38 4.12 1.89
N ILE A 79 -5.65 4.44 2.10
CA ILE A 79 -6.10 5.40 3.11
C ILE A 79 -6.19 4.77 4.51
N ASN A 80 -6.70 3.55 4.61
CA ASN A 80 -7.10 2.96 5.89
C ASN A 80 -6.05 2.00 6.47
N THR A 81 -5.02 1.63 5.72
CA THR A 81 -4.05 0.62 6.13
C THR A 81 -3.06 1.14 7.16
N LYS A 82 -2.61 0.26 8.05
CA LYS A 82 -1.44 0.50 8.91
C LYS A 82 -0.12 0.08 8.24
N ARG A 83 -0.16 -0.34 6.98
CA ARG A 83 0.99 -0.80 6.16
C ARG A 83 1.28 0.17 5.01
N PRO A 84 1.62 1.45 5.26
CA PRO A 84 1.69 2.46 4.21
C PRO A 84 2.82 2.21 3.19
N LEU A 85 3.94 1.62 3.62
CA LEU A 85 5.06 1.34 2.71
C LEU A 85 4.73 0.22 1.72
N GLU A 86 3.98 -0.80 2.14
CA GLU A 86 3.49 -1.89 1.28
C GLU A 86 2.71 -1.30 0.09
N GLU A 87 1.74 -0.42 0.36
CA GLU A 87 0.94 0.20 -0.68
C GLU A 87 1.72 1.22 -1.52
N LYS A 88 2.65 1.96 -0.90
CA LYS A 88 3.51 2.92 -1.60
C LYS A 88 4.42 2.22 -2.61
N MET A 89 5.02 1.10 -2.21
CA MET A 89 5.90 0.30 -3.05
C MET A 89 5.11 -0.42 -4.14
N THR A 90 3.91 -0.90 -3.83
CA THR A 90 2.97 -1.44 -4.84
C THR A 90 2.66 -0.41 -5.92
N LEU A 91 2.34 0.83 -5.55
CA LEU A 91 2.09 1.92 -6.49
C LEU A 91 3.33 2.28 -7.32
N PHE A 92 4.51 2.29 -6.70
CA PHE A 92 5.78 2.51 -7.39
C PHE A 92 6.03 1.45 -8.48
N TRP A 93 5.90 0.17 -8.15
CA TRP A 93 6.10 -0.92 -9.12
C TRP A 93 5.03 -0.93 -10.22
N HIS A 94 3.77 -0.62 -9.86
CA HIS A 94 2.69 -0.48 -10.83
C HIS A 94 2.94 0.63 -11.87
N HIS A 95 3.72 1.65 -11.53
CA HIS A 95 4.11 2.71 -12.46
C HIS A 95 5.34 2.34 -13.33
N ILE A 96 6.23 1.48 -12.83
CA ILE A 96 7.43 1.05 -13.54
C ILE A 96 7.11 -0.01 -14.59
N PHE A 97 6.31 -1.01 -14.22
CA PHE A 97 5.95 -2.08 -15.14
C PHE A 97 4.83 -1.63 -16.06
N ALA A 98 4.85 -2.12 -17.31
CA ALA A 98 3.83 -1.77 -18.29
C ALA A 98 2.46 -2.28 -17.82
N THR A 99 1.57 -1.36 -17.49
CA THR A 99 0.18 -1.63 -17.11
C THR A 99 -0.73 -1.00 -18.14
N GLY A 100 -1.65 -1.80 -18.70
CA GLY A 100 -2.43 -1.40 -19.87
C GLY A 100 -3.83 -1.99 -19.83
N SER A 101 -4.64 -1.55 -18.87
CA SER A 101 -6.02 -2.04 -18.72
C SER A 101 -6.84 -1.85 -20.00
N TYR A 102 -6.78 -0.67 -20.61
CA TYR A 102 -7.56 -0.35 -21.82
C TYR A 102 -7.19 -1.18 -23.05
N LYS A 103 -5.98 -1.76 -23.10
CA LYS A 103 -5.53 -2.58 -24.24
C LYS A 103 -5.74 -4.08 -24.00
N GLY A 104 -5.63 -4.53 -22.75
CA GLY A 104 -5.85 -5.92 -22.39
C GLY A 104 -7.30 -6.25 -22.06
N ASP A 105 -8.10 -5.25 -21.67
CA ASP A 105 -9.49 -5.33 -21.21
C ASP A 105 -9.76 -6.53 -20.27
N HIS A 106 -8.78 -6.81 -19.40
CA HIS A 106 -8.81 -7.96 -18.50
C HIS A 106 -8.45 -7.51 -17.08
N THR A 107 -9.46 -6.99 -16.38
CA THR A 107 -9.33 -6.47 -15.01
C THR A 107 -8.70 -7.47 -14.04
N PRO A 108 -9.02 -8.78 -14.05
CA PRO A 108 -8.44 -9.73 -13.11
C PRO A 108 -6.91 -9.80 -13.18
N SER A 109 -6.31 -9.62 -14.37
CA SER A 109 -4.85 -9.61 -14.51
C SER A 109 -4.23 -8.36 -13.88
N THR A 110 -4.87 -7.20 -14.02
CA THR A 110 -4.42 -5.97 -13.36
C THR A 110 -4.53 -6.07 -11.85
N ILE A 111 -5.63 -6.64 -11.33
CA ILE A 111 -5.81 -6.90 -9.89
C ILE A 111 -4.72 -7.85 -9.39
N ARG A 112 -4.48 -8.96 -10.12
CA ARG A 112 -3.45 -9.94 -9.75
C ARG A 112 -2.06 -9.31 -9.70
N GLN A 113 -1.72 -8.46 -10.68
CA GLN A 113 -0.46 -7.75 -10.68
C GLN A 113 -0.28 -6.85 -9.45
N ILE A 114 -1.30 -6.05 -9.11
CA ILE A 114 -1.28 -5.21 -7.90
C ILE A 114 -1.07 -6.10 -6.67
N GLN A 115 -1.80 -7.21 -6.57
CA GLN A 115 -1.67 -8.14 -5.45
C GLN A 115 -0.25 -8.76 -5.37
N THR A 116 0.34 -9.14 -6.51
CA THR A 116 1.73 -9.62 -6.56
C THR A 116 2.69 -8.57 -5.99
N PHE A 117 2.56 -7.31 -6.39
CA PHE A 117 3.42 -6.24 -5.88
C PHE A 117 3.17 -5.92 -4.40
N ARG A 118 1.95 -6.11 -3.87
CA ARG A 118 1.69 -6.02 -2.42
C ARG A 118 2.42 -7.14 -1.68
N GLU A 119 2.38 -8.37 -2.21
CA GLU A 119 3.01 -9.54 -1.60
C GLU A 119 4.54 -9.48 -1.61
N ASN A 120 5.17 -8.98 -2.68
CA ASN A 120 6.62 -9.06 -2.86
C ASN A 120 7.34 -7.73 -3.17
N GLY A 121 6.64 -6.60 -3.10
CA GLY A 121 7.17 -5.28 -3.50
C GLY A 121 8.33 -4.77 -2.66
N LEU A 122 8.53 -5.31 -1.45
CA LEU A 122 9.66 -5.01 -0.56
C LEU A 122 10.86 -5.97 -0.74
N THR A 123 10.75 -6.95 -1.63
CA THR A 123 11.82 -7.90 -1.91
C THR A 123 12.80 -7.35 -2.96
N ASN A 124 13.47 -8.21 -3.72
CA ASN A 124 14.40 -7.81 -4.77
C ASN A 124 13.75 -7.91 -6.16
N ILE A 125 14.28 -7.14 -7.12
CA ILE A 125 13.74 -7.08 -8.49
C ILE A 125 13.68 -8.45 -9.20
N LYS A 126 14.62 -9.36 -8.89
CA LYS A 126 14.62 -10.71 -9.48
C LYS A 126 13.37 -11.49 -9.05
N GLN A 127 13.01 -11.44 -7.76
CA GLN A 127 11.81 -12.11 -7.25
C GLN A 127 10.54 -11.49 -7.85
N ILE A 128 10.46 -10.15 -7.90
CA ILE A 128 9.32 -9.42 -8.48
C ILE A 128 9.10 -9.83 -9.95
N LEU A 129 10.17 -9.90 -10.75
CA LEU A 129 10.10 -10.32 -12.16
C LEU A 129 9.66 -11.78 -12.32
N LEU A 130 10.15 -12.67 -11.46
CA LEU A 130 9.79 -14.10 -11.50
C LEU A 130 8.32 -14.32 -11.14
N ASP A 131 7.78 -13.56 -10.18
CA ASP A 131 6.37 -13.68 -9.79
C ASP A 131 5.43 -12.98 -10.76
N LEU A 132 5.86 -11.90 -11.42
CA LEU A 132 5.09 -11.23 -12.46
C LEU A 132 4.97 -12.07 -13.74
N ALA A 133 5.96 -12.93 -14.03
CA ALA A 133 5.98 -13.79 -15.21
C ALA A 133 5.08 -15.04 -15.09
N LYS A 134 4.54 -15.32 -13.90
CA LYS A 134 3.62 -16.43 -13.64
C LYS A 134 2.18 -16.01 -13.94
#